data_AF-A0A1C6BUU3-F1
#
_entry.id   AF-A0A1C6BUU3-F1
#
_cell.length_a   1.000
_cell.length_b   1.000
_cell.length_c   1.000
_cell.angle_alpha   90.00
_cell.angle_beta   90.00
_cell.angle_gamma   90.00
#
_symmetry.space_group_name_H-M   'P 1'
#
loop_
_entity.id
_entity.type
_entity.pdbx_description
1 polymer ?
#
loop_
_entity_poly.entity_id
_entity_poly.type
_entity_poly.pdbx_seq_one_letter_code
_entity_poly.pdbx_strand_id
1 'polypeptide(L)' 'MATHLMLGAYNAGVDSCWLNNFNPEELKRDLGLPEEEEILMLLDLGYASENAKPLVNHFSRKELTETVQWR' A
#
# COMPACT_ATOMS: atom_id res chain seq x y z
N MET A 1 6.95 4.55 -8.03
CA MET A 1 7.47 5.13 -6.77
C MET A 1 7.11 4.25 -5.57
N ALA A 2 5.86 4.19 -5.14
CA ALA A 2 5.46 3.49 -3.91
C ALA A 2 5.85 2.01 -3.81
N THR A 3 5.70 1.22 -4.89
CA THR A 3 6.16 -0.18 -4.89
C THR A 3 7.67 -0.31 -4.65
N HIS A 4 8.48 0.63 -5.16
CA HIS A 4 9.92 0.62 -4.91
C HIS A 4 10.23 0.99 -3.44
N LEU A 5 9.48 1.92 -2.85
CA LEU A 5 9.62 2.25 -1.42
C LEU A 5 9.29 1.06 -0.53
N MET A 6 8.19 0.34 -0.81
CA MET A 6 7.80 -0.88 -0.10
C MET A 6 8.88 -1.97 -0.18
N LEU A 7 9.43 -2.23 -1.38
CA LEU A 7 10.53 -3.20 -1.56
C LEU A 7 11.82 -2.75 -0.85
N GLY A 8 12.11 -1.45 -0.86
CA GLY A 8 13.25 -0.87 -0.14
C GLY A 8 13.11 -0.99 1.38
N ALA A 9 11.92 -0.72 1.92
CA ALA A 9 11.61 -0.91 3.34
C ALA A 9 11.83 -2.36 3.76
N TYR A 10 11.26 -3.31 3.00
CA TYR A 10 11.46 -4.73 3.26
C TYR A 10 12.95 -5.12 3.25
N ASN A 11 13.73 -4.64 2.29
CA ASN A 11 15.18 -4.90 2.24
C ASN A 11 15.93 -4.31 3.45
N ALA A 12 15.43 -3.21 4.02
CA ALA A 12 15.96 -2.61 5.23
C ALA A 12 15.46 -3.28 6.53
N GLY A 13 14.65 -4.34 6.43
CA GLY A 13 14.03 -5.00 7.58
C GLY A 13 12.90 -4.19 8.24
N VAL A 14 12.29 -3.26 7.49
CA VAL A 14 11.17 -2.43 7.93
C VAL A 14 9.89 -2.95 7.24
N ASP A 15 8.86 -3.19 8.04
CA ASP A 15 7.53 -3.58 7.56
C ASP A 15 6.79 -2.38 6.98
N SER A 16 5.86 -2.65 6.07
CA SER A 16 5.06 -1.62 5.42
C SER A 16 3.71 -2.16 4.94
N CYS A 17 2.72 -1.29 4.86
CA CYS A 17 1.38 -1.55 4.32
C CYS A 17 0.97 -0.44 3.36
N TRP A 18 0.48 -0.83 2.20
CA TRP A 18 -0.15 0.08 1.25
C TRP A 18 -1.60 0.32 1.66
N LEU A 19 -1.97 1.57 1.94
CA LEU A 19 -3.29 1.96 2.43
C LEU A 19 -4.02 2.86 1.43
N ASN A 20 -5.21 2.42 1.00
CA ASN A 20 -6.18 3.21 0.22
C ASN A 20 -7.54 3.35 0.90
N ASN A 21 -7.74 2.70 2.06
CA ASN A 21 -9.01 2.74 2.77
C ASN A 21 -9.04 3.92 3.76
N PHE A 22 -9.12 5.13 3.23
CA PHE A 22 -9.24 6.38 4.00
C PHE A 22 -10.11 7.38 3.23
N ASN A 23 -10.54 8.46 3.89
CA ASN A 23 -11.21 9.58 3.23
C ASN A 23 -10.15 10.57 2.71
N PRO A 24 -9.93 10.69 1.39
CA PRO A 24 -8.87 11.53 0.85
C PRO A 24 -9.12 13.01 1.07
N GLU A 25 -10.39 13.48 1.01
CA GLU A 25 -10.73 14.90 1.19
C GLU A 25 -10.49 15.37 2.62
N GLU A 26 -10.87 14.54 3.60
CA GLU A 26 -10.62 14.81 5.01
C GLU A 26 -9.12 14.86 5.30
N LEU A 27 -8.37 13.87 4.83
CA LEU A 27 -6.93 13.82 5.05
C LEU A 27 -6.19 14.96 4.35
N LYS A 28 -6.60 15.33 3.13
CA LYS A 28 -6.05 16.45 2.37
C LYS A 28 -6.22 17.76 3.13
N ARG A 29 -7.42 18.01 3.66
CA ARG A 29 -7.71 19.18 4.50
C ARG A 29 -6.86 19.17 5.76
N ASP A 30 -6.77 18.04 6.44
CA ASP A 30 -6.06 17.91 7.71
C ASP A 30 -4.54 18.07 7.55
N LEU A 31 -3.99 17.67 6.39
CA LEU A 31 -2.58 17.89 6.02
C LEU A 31 -2.32 19.27 5.38
N GLY A 32 -3.37 20.05 5.08
CA GLY A 32 -3.25 21.36 4.45
C GLY A 32 -2.68 21.31 3.03
N LEU A 33 -2.96 20.23 2.27
CA LEU A 33 -2.46 20.09 0.90
C LEU A 33 -3.21 21.02 -0.08
N PRO A 34 -2.55 21.52 -1.13
CA PRO A 34 -3.17 22.31 -2.18
C PRO A 34 -4.32 21.58 -2.90
N GLU A 35 -5.26 22.33 -3.47
CA GLU A 35 -6.41 21.75 -4.17
C GLU A 35 -6.01 20.90 -5.38
N GLU A 36 -4.86 21.18 -5.99
CA GLU A 36 -4.35 20.48 -7.17
C GLU A 36 -3.64 19.16 -6.83
N GLU A 37 -3.37 18.89 -5.55
CA GLU A 37 -2.71 17.66 -5.11
C GLU A 37 -3.72 16.59 -4.70
N GLU A 38 -3.45 15.34 -5.11
CA GLU A 38 -4.26 14.18 -4.77
C GLU A 38 -3.46 13.19 -3.92
N ILE A 39 -4.06 12.72 -2.83
CA ILE A 39 -3.48 11.65 -2.03
C ILE A 39 -3.80 10.32 -2.69
N LEU A 40 -2.86 9.81 -3.48
CA LEU A 40 -3.00 8.51 -4.15
C LEU A 40 -3.07 7.34 -3.15
N MET A 41 -2.24 7.39 -2.10
CA MET A 41 -2.09 6.32 -1.12
C MET A 41 -1.32 6.80 0.12
N LEU A 42 -1.44 6.06 1.22
CA LEU A 42 -0.56 6.17 2.39
C LEU A 42 0.33 4.92 2.49
N LEU A 43 1.61 5.13 2.76
CA LEU A 43 2.56 4.06 3.05
C LEU A 43 2.95 4.16 4.52
N ASP A 44 2.40 3.29 5.37
CA ASP A 44 2.91 3.18 6.73
C ASP A 44 4.23 2.39 6.72
N LEU A 45 5.10 2.70 7.69
CA LEU A 45 6.41 2.09 7.86
C LEU A 45 6.64 1.83 9.34
N GLY A 46 7.18 0.68 9.69
CA GLY A 46 7.50 0.37 11.08
C GLY A 46 8.00 -1.05 11.29
N TYR A 47 7.98 -1.50 12.54
CA TYR A 47 8.24 -2.90 12.89
C TYR A 47 6.94 -3.53 13.35
N ALA A 48 6.53 -4.57 12.65
CA ALA A 48 5.29 -5.26 12.93
C ALA A 48 5.33 -5.92 14.32
N SER A 49 4.22 -5.84 15.06
CA SER A 49 4.06 -6.63 16.28
C SER A 49 4.12 -8.12 15.96
N GLU A 50 4.49 -8.98 16.92
CA GLU A 50 4.54 -10.44 16.72
C GLU A 50 3.21 -11.06 16.24
N ASN A 51 2.09 -10.40 16.53
CA ASN A 51 0.75 -10.84 16.15
C ASN A 51 0.24 -10.23 14.84
N ALA A 52 1.01 -9.34 14.21
CA ALA A 52 0.63 -8.71 12.96
C ALA A 52 0.57 -9.76 11.85
N LYS A 53 -0.51 -9.74 11.09
CA LYS A 53 -0.72 -10.64 9.96
C LYS A 53 -1.35 -9.87 8.81
N PRO A 54 -1.00 -10.22 7.56
CA PRO A 54 -1.67 -9.65 6.41
C PRO A 54 -3.15 -10.05 6.41
N LEU A 55 -3.99 -9.22 5.80
CA LEU A 55 -5.40 -9.54 5.56
C LEU A 55 -5.53 -10.79 4.67
N VAL A 56 -6.65 -11.50 4.78
CA VAL A 56 -6.88 -12.78 4.05
C VAL A 56 -6.71 -12.63 2.53
N ASN A 57 -7.11 -11.48 1.97
CA ASN A 57 -6.96 -11.17 0.55
C ASN A 57 -5.49 -11.06 0.10
N HIS A 58 -4.53 -10.91 1.01
CA HIS A 58 -3.11 -10.92 0.66
C HIS A 58 -2.69 -12.22 -0.03
N PHE A 59 -3.33 -13.35 0.30
CA PHE A 59 -3.05 -14.65 -0.31
C PHE A 59 -4.02 -15.02 -1.46
N SER A 60 -5.05 -14.21 -1.69
CA SER A 60 -6.04 -14.45 -2.74
C SER A 60 -5.56 -13.84 -4.06
N ARG A 61 -5.18 -14.69 -5.02
CA ARG A 61 -4.81 -14.27 -6.38
C ARG A 61 -5.60 -15.09 -7.40
N LYS A 62 -5.87 -14.48 -8.56
CA LYS A 62 -6.38 -15.20 -9.72
C LYS A 62 -5.33 -16.17 -10.22
N GLU A 63 -5.76 -17.25 -10.86
CA GLU A 63 -4.86 -18.16 -11.56
C GLU A 63 -4.11 -17.44 -12.69
N LEU A 64 -2.90 -17.89 -13.00
CA LEU A 64 -2.06 -17.22 -14.00
C LEU A 64 -2.76 -17.16 -15.37
N THR A 65 -3.45 -18.22 -15.74
CA THR A 65 -4.21 -18.34 -17.00
C THR A 65 -5.39 -17.38 -17.10
N GLU A 66 -5.87 -16.81 -15.98
CA GLU A 66 -6.89 -15.76 -15.99
C GLU A 66 -6.34 -14.37 -16.35
N THR A 67 -5.01 -14.19 -16.28
CA THR A 67 -4.35 -12.88 -16.46
C THR A 67 -3.27 -12.86 -17.54
N VAL A 68 -2.85 -14.02 -18.06
CA VAL A 68 -1.82 -14.16 -19.09
C VAL A 68 -2.38 -14.86 -20.34
N GLN A 69 -2.10 -14.30 -21.52
CA GLN A 69 -2.42 -14.90 -22.82
C GLN A 69 -1.18 -14.89 -23.72
N TRP A 70 -1.02 -15.91 -24.54
CA TRP A 70 -0.01 -15.97 -25.59
C TRP A 70 -0.67 -15.57 -26.92
N ARG A 71 -0.03 -14.67 -27.67
CA ARG A 71 -0.44 -14.24 -29.01
C ARG A 71 0.71 -14.41 -29.98
#